data_AF-A0A7S0EJM1-F1
#
_entry.id   AF-A0A7S0EJM1-F1
#
_cell.length_a   1.000
_cell.length_b   1.000
_cell.length_c   1.000
_cell.angle_alpha   90.00
_cell.angle_beta   90.00
_cell.angle_gamma   90.00
#
_symmetry.space_group_name_H-M   'P 1'
#
loop_
_entity.id
_entity.type
_entity.pdbx_description
1 polymer ?
#
loop_
_entity_poly.entity_id
_entity_poly.type
_entity_poly.pdbx_seq_one_letter_code
_entity_poly.pdbx_strand_id
1 'polypeptide(L)'
;GKKFDLRLYALVTSYSPLQVYIYRNGFARFSSFRYNSNVKNIGDSYVHLTNASVQKTAPGFDKAAGCKWGLRNLKLYLIGKYGAARTDQLFREIEEVVIYSLLSVQKVMINDKHCFEMYGYDVMIDDNLKPWLIEVNSSPSITADTPTDYELKFGLLDDVYTIIDVEGKLGGVVEPVVGGFDLVYNNGPVKPDKAACYTTRLGCYEDRVRQLKKMHKHHAKRVAT
;
A
#
# COMPACT_ATOMS: atom_id res chain seq x y z
N GLY A 1 -4.56 24.22 -0.69
CA GLY A 1 -3.79 23.02 -0.28
C GLY A 1 -2.83 22.61 -1.38
N LYS A 2 -2.09 21.51 -1.21
CA LYS A 2 -1.31 20.85 -2.28
C LYS A 2 -2.08 19.61 -2.74
N LYS A 3 -2.03 19.28 -4.03
CA LYS A 3 -2.62 18.04 -4.56
C LYS A 3 -1.71 16.88 -4.14
N PHE A 4 -2.27 15.71 -3.89
CA PHE A 4 -1.48 14.51 -3.64
C PHE A 4 -2.17 13.26 -4.19
N ASP A 5 -1.37 12.22 -4.40
CA ASP A 5 -1.84 10.86 -4.62
C ASP A 5 -1.19 9.92 -3.60
N LEU A 6 -1.74 8.72 -3.45
CA LEU A 6 -1.21 7.65 -2.61
C LEU A 6 -0.54 6.57 -3.47
N ARG A 7 0.68 6.19 -3.12
CA ARG A 7 1.32 4.94 -3.55
C ARG A 7 1.10 3.87 -2.48
N LEU A 8 0.37 2.83 -2.86
CA LEU A 8 0.08 1.64 -2.05
C LEU A 8 0.66 0.39 -2.73
N TYR A 9 0.86 -0.69 -1.97
CA TYR A 9 1.42 -1.94 -2.49
C TYR A 9 0.49 -3.10 -2.18
N ALA A 10 0.16 -3.88 -3.21
CA ALA A 10 -0.64 -5.09 -3.10
C ALA A 10 0.12 -6.26 -3.73
N LEU A 11 0.27 -7.35 -2.98
CA LEU A 11 0.88 -8.59 -3.46
C LEU A 11 -0.22 -9.60 -3.77
N VAL A 12 -0.27 -10.04 -5.01
CA VAL A 12 -1.13 -11.15 -5.45
C VAL A 12 -0.27 -12.38 -5.62
N THR A 13 -0.61 -13.42 -4.86
CA THR A 13 0.13 -14.70 -4.84
C THR A 13 -0.56 -15.80 -5.64
N SER A 14 -1.83 -15.60 -5.98
CA SER A 14 -2.64 -16.50 -6.80
C SER A 14 -3.88 -15.76 -7.29
N TYR A 15 -4.32 -16.03 -8.51
CA TYR A 15 -5.60 -15.55 -9.07
C TYR A 15 -6.70 -16.63 -9.04
N SER A 16 -6.34 -17.90 -8.88
CA SER A 16 -7.26 -19.03 -8.77
C SER A 16 -6.78 -20.06 -7.75
N PRO A 17 -7.22 -19.98 -6.47
CA PRO A 17 -8.12 -18.95 -5.92
C PRO A 17 -7.43 -17.59 -5.75
N LEU A 18 -8.19 -16.49 -5.77
CA LEU A 18 -7.62 -15.15 -5.59
C LEU A 18 -7.10 -14.97 -4.16
N GLN A 19 -5.81 -14.66 -4.02
CA GLN A 19 -5.15 -14.40 -2.75
C GLN A 19 -4.39 -13.06 -2.81
N VAL A 20 -4.81 -12.11 -1.98
CA VAL A 20 -4.34 -10.72 -1.98
C VAL A 20 -3.87 -10.31 -0.60
N TYR A 21 -2.63 -9.83 -0.56
CA TYR A 21 -2.03 -9.15 0.58
C TYR A 21 -1.91 -7.66 0.28
N ILE A 22 -2.17 -6.82 1.27
CA ILE A 22 -1.93 -5.36 1.17
C ILE A 22 -0.90 -4.95 2.21
N TYR A 23 0.08 -4.18 1.78
CA TYR A 23 1.13 -3.67 2.66
C TYR A 23 0.57 -2.48 3.46
N ARG A 24 0.68 -2.53 4.79
CA ARG A 24 0.16 -1.48 5.69
C ARG A 24 0.79 -0.13 5.43
N ASN A 25 2.03 -0.11 4.96
CA ASN A 25 2.75 1.11 4.68
C ASN A 25 2.68 1.48 3.20
N GLY A 26 2.87 2.77 2.96
CA GLY A 26 2.90 3.41 1.64
C GLY A 26 3.29 4.86 1.83
N PHE A 27 3.07 5.69 0.82
CA PHE A 27 3.31 7.12 0.95
C PHE A 27 2.38 7.96 0.09
N ALA A 28 2.05 9.14 0.59
CA ALA A 28 1.41 10.20 -0.17
C ALA A 28 2.48 11.03 -0.88
N ARG A 29 2.33 11.26 -2.19
CA ARG A 29 3.18 12.13 -3.00
C ARG A 29 2.47 13.44 -3.23
N PHE A 30 3.04 14.54 -2.75
CA PHE A 30 2.47 15.88 -2.89
C PHE A 30 3.04 16.60 -4.11
N SER A 31 2.23 17.44 -4.75
CA SER A 31 2.69 18.42 -5.73
C SER A 31 3.63 19.44 -5.06
N SER A 32 4.68 19.87 -5.75
CA SER A 32 5.58 20.91 -5.25
C SER A 32 4.85 22.25 -5.07
N PHE A 33 3.86 22.52 -5.91
CA PHE A 33 3.09 23.77 -5.90
C PHE A 33 1.71 23.63 -5.23
N ARG A 34 1.16 24.76 -4.76
CA ARG A 34 -0.22 24.82 -4.25
C ARG A 34 -1.19 24.59 -5.42
N TYR A 35 -2.22 23.78 -5.15
CA TYR A 35 -3.25 23.48 -6.13
C TYR A 35 -4.01 24.76 -6.55
N ASN A 36 -4.20 24.93 -7.86
CA ASN A 36 -4.96 26.02 -8.47
C ASN A 36 -5.94 25.42 -9.48
N SER A 37 -7.24 25.67 -9.29
CA SER A 37 -8.33 25.17 -10.14
C SER A 37 -8.57 26.02 -11.40
N ASN A 38 -7.79 27.07 -11.63
CA ASN A 38 -8.00 27.96 -12.76
C ASN A 38 -7.63 27.26 -14.08
N VAL A 39 -8.62 27.10 -14.97
CA VAL A 39 -8.53 26.38 -16.25
C VAL A 39 -7.39 26.89 -17.14
N LYS A 40 -7.02 28.17 -16.99
CA LYS A 40 -5.89 28.80 -17.70
C LYS A 40 -4.52 28.20 -17.34
N ASN A 41 -4.41 27.49 -16.22
CA ASN A 41 -3.18 26.85 -15.72
C ASN A 41 -3.24 25.30 -15.80
N ILE A 42 -4.16 24.72 -16.58
CA ILE A 42 -4.22 23.26 -16.78
C ILE A 42 -2.96 22.70 -17.45
N GLY A 43 -2.30 23.51 -18.28
CA GLY A 43 -1.05 23.11 -18.94
C GLY A 43 0.17 23.02 -18.01
N ASP A 44 0.07 23.48 -16.75
CA ASP A 44 1.17 23.38 -15.80
C ASP A 44 1.20 22.00 -15.15
N SER A 45 1.94 21.09 -15.78
CA SER A 45 2.12 19.71 -15.31
C SER A 45 2.65 19.64 -13.87
N TYR A 46 3.36 20.66 -13.37
CA TYR A 46 3.92 20.63 -12.02
C TYR A 46 2.87 20.86 -10.92
N VAL A 47 1.75 21.51 -11.25
CA VAL A 47 0.61 21.71 -10.33
C VAL A 47 -0.30 20.48 -10.30
N HIS A 48 -0.39 19.76 -11.43
CA HIS A 48 -1.42 18.73 -11.63
C HIS A 48 -0.93 17.29 -11.56
N LEU A 49 0.36 17.05 -11.85
CA LEU A 49 1.00 15.74 -11.76
C LEU A 49 1.85 15.65 -10.50
N THR A 50 1.78 14.52 -9.82
CA THR A 50 2.49 14.25 -8.55
C THR A 50 3.66 13.28 -8.72
N ASN A 51 3.83 12.73 -9.94
CA ASN A 51 4.88 11.77 -10.27
C ASN A 51 6.27 12.36 -10.02
N ALA A 52 7.13 11.59 -9.36
CA ALA A 52 8.48 12.02 -9.01
C ALA A 52 9.35 12.38 -10.24
N SER A 53 9.13 11.71 -11.38
CA SER A 53 9.83 12.01 -12.64
C SER A 53 9.53 13.43 -13.13
N VAL A 54 8.30 13.89 -12.98
CA VAL A 54 7.87 15.25 -13.35
C VAL A 54 8.33 16.23 -12.27
N GLN A 55 8.04 15.96 -11.00
CA GLN A 55 8.32 16.89 -9.90
C GLN A 55 9.83 17.18 -9.72
N LYS A 56 10.72 16.22 -10.02
CA LYS A 56 12.19 16.43 -9.97
C LYS A 56 12.69 17.48 -10.99
N THR A 57 11.91 17.79 -12.02
CA THR A 57 12.26 18.79 -13.05
C THR A 57 11.66 20.18 -12.77
N ALA A 58 10.88 20.33 -11.69
CA ALA A 58 10.21 21.58 -11.35
C ALA A 58 11.21 22.68 -10.91
N PRO A 59 11.03 23.94 -11.36
CA PRO A 59 11.79 25.07 -10.84
C PRO A 59 11.56 25.24 -9.33
N GLY A 60 12.63 25.21 -8.53
CA GLY A 60 12.52 25.30 -7.07
C GLY A 60 12.17 23.98 -6.36
N PHE A 61 12.36 22.82 -7.02
CA PHE A 61 12.30 21.52 -6.36
C PHE A 61 13.36 21.44 -5.25
N ASP A 62 12.90 21.61 -4.01
CA ASP A 62 13.71 21.37 -2.84
C ASP A 62 13.58 19.90 -2.41
N LYS A 63 14.67 19.15 -2.61
CA LYS A 63 14.79 17.75 -2.20
C LYS A 63 14.64 17.58 -0.68
N ALA A 64 14.93 18.63 0.10
CA ALA A 64 14.80 18.65 1.55
C ALA A 64 13.38 19.04 2.03
N ALA A 65 12.57 19.73 1.22
CA ALA A 65 11.21 20.16 1.59
C ALA A 65 10.18 19.02 1.70
N GLY A 66 10.57 17.78 1.41
CA GLY A 66 9.80 16.58 1.76
C GLY A 66 8.40 16.55 1.14
N CYS A 67 8.30 16.37 -0.18
CA CYS A 67 7.01 16.18 -0.87
C CYS A 67 6.42 14.77 -0.68
N LYS A 68 6.84 14.02 0.34
CA LYS A 68 6.33 12.68 0.65
C LYS A 68 5.95 12.58 2.12
N TRP A 69 4.75 12.08 2.41
CA TRP A 69 4.39 11.64 3.75
C TRP A 69 4.21 10.13 3.77
N GLY A 70 4.75 9.47 4.80
CA GLY A 70 4.39 8.08 5.08
C GLY A 70 2.88 7.96 5.30
N LEU A 71 2.30 6.87 4.84
CA LEU A 71 0.85 6.66 4.86
C LEU A 71 0.26 6.78 6.28
N ARG A 72 0.99 6.33 7.31
CA ARG A 72 0.60 6.50 8.71
C ARG A 72 0.47 7.97 9.12
N ASN A 73 1.40 8.83 8.69
CA ASN A 73 1.36 10.25 9.03
C ASN A 73 0.15 10.92 8.37
N LEU A 74 -0.18 10.53 7.14
CA LEU A 74 -1.41 10.98 6.50
C LEU A 74 -2.64 10.47 7.25
N LYS A 75 -2.69 9.20 7.66
CA LYS A 75 -3.80 8.63 8.43
C LYS A 75 -4.02 9.41 9.73
N LEU A 76 -2.96 9.67 10.49
CA LEU A 76 -3.04 10.47 11.72
C LEU A 76 -3.51 11.90 11.49
N TYR A 77 -3.03 12.54 10.42
CA TYR A 77 -3.51 13.87 10.02
C TYR A 77 -5.01 13.87 9.69
N LEU A 78 -5.49 12.88 8.94
CA LEU A 78 -6.90 12.74 8.59
C LEU A 78 -7.76 12.44 9.82
N ILE A 79 -7.29 11.61 10.76
CA ILE A 79 -7.96 11.37 12.04
C ILE A 79 -8.13 12.68 12.82
N GLY A 80 -7.08 13.49 12.92
CA GLY A 80 -7.14 14.78 13.61
C GLY A 80 -8.07 15.79 12.93
N LYS A 81 -8.22 15.72 11.60
CA LYS A 81 -9.01 16.68 10.82
C LYS A 81 -10.48 16.29 10.64
N TYR A 82 -10.75 15.01 10.43
CA TYR A 82 -12.07 14.49 10.03
C TYR A 82 -12.63 13.45 11.01
N GLY A 83 -11.88 13.09 12.05
CA GLY A 83 -12.27 12.09 13.05
C GLY A 83 -11.86 10.67 12.68
N ALA A 84 -11.77 9.82 13.72
CA ALA A 84 -11.30 8.44 13.59
C ALA A 84 -12.24 7.58 12.73
N ALA A 85 -13.56 7.66 12.96
CA ALA A 85 -14.54 6.83 12.26
C ALA A 85 -14.57 7.08 10.74
N ARG A 86 -14.61 8.35 10.32
CA ARG A 86 -14.61 8.68 8.88
C ARG A 86 -13.28 8.32 8.23
N THR A 87 -12.16 8.50 8.93
CA THR A 87 -10.84 8.11 8.41
C THR A 87 -10.71 6.59 8.28
N ASP A 88 -11.22 5.82 9.24
CA ASP A 88 -11.24 4.37 9.15
C ASP A 88 -12.04 3.90 7.94
N GLN A 89 -13.23 4.48 7.74
CA GLN A 89 -14.07 4.20 6.58
C GLN A 89 -13.34 4.52 5.26
N LEU A 90 -12.70 5.68 5.14
CA LEU A 90 -11.91 6.03 3.95
C LEU A 90 -10.81 5.00 3.67
N PHE A 91 -10.04 4.60 4.68
CA PHE A 91 -8.96 3.62 4.48
C PHE A 91 -9.52 2.25 4.10
N ARG A 92 -10.70 1.88 4.60
CA ARG A 92 -11.41 0.67 4.19
C ARG A 92 -11.88 0.74 2.74
N GLU A 93 -12.44 1.87 2.32
CA GLU A 93 -12.83 2.11 0.92
C GLU A 93 -11.61 2.05 -0.02
N ILE A 94 -10.44 2.53 0.41
CA ILE A 94 -9.18 2.40 -0.34
C ILE A 94 -8.79 0.93 -0.53
N GLU A 95 -8.86 0.12 0.53
CA GLU A 95 -8.60 -1.32 0.48
C GLU A 95 -9.57 -2.04 -0.47
N GLU A 96 -10.85 -1.66 -0.42
CA GLU A 96 -11.90 -2.22 -1.28
C GLU A 96 -11.68 -1.86 -2.75
N VAL A 97 -11.22 -0.65 -3.07
CA VAL A 97 -10.84 -0.26 -4.43
C VAL A 97 -9.76 -1.19 -5.00
N VAL A 98 -8.75 -1.54 -4.20
CA VAL A 98 -7.70 -2.51 -4.60
C VAL A 98 -8.32 -3.87 -4.88
N ILE A 99 -9.12 -4.40 -3.94
CA ILE A 99 -9.73 -5.74 -4.06
C ILE A 99 -10.68 -5.81 -5.27
N TYR A 100 -11.57 -4.83 -5.44
CA TYR A 100 -12.54 -4.80 -6.53
C TYR A 100 -11.87 -4.70 -7.90
N SER A 101 -10.77 -3.96 -8.02
CA SER A 101 -10.01 -3.91 -9.27
C SER A 101 -9.45 -5.29 -9.65
N LEU A 102 -8.90 -6.04 -8.69
CA LEU A 102 -8.37 -7.40 -8.91
C LEU A 102 -9.49 -8.40 -9.25
N LEU A 103 -10.63 -8.32 -8.55
CA LEU A 103 -11.80 -9.15 -8.83
C LEU A 103 -12.35 -8.92 -10.24
N SER A 104 -12.31 -7.69 -10.74
CA SER A 104 -12.79 -7.36 -12.08
C SER A 104 -11.99 -8.04 -13.20
N VAL A 105 -10.71 -8.33 -12.97
CA VAL A 105 -9.82 -8.97 -13.94
C VAL A 105 -9.56 -10.45 -13.65
N GLN A 106 -9.94 -10.96 -12.48
CA GLN A 106 -9.61 -12.32 -12.01
C GLN A 106 -9.87 -13.41 -13.06
N LYS A 107 -10.98 -13.32 -13.82
CA LYS A 107 -11.38 -14.34 -14.81
C LYS A 107 -10.50 -14.36 -16.07
N VAL A 108 -9.81 -13.26 -16.39
CA VAL A 108 -8.98 -13.13 -17.59
C VAL A 108 -7.49 -13.21 -17.28
N MET A 109 -7.12 -13.09 -16.00
CA MET A 109 -5.74 -13.20 -15.57
C MET A 109 -5.24 -14.64 -15.71
N ILE A 110 -4.07 -14.79 -16.32
CA ILE A 110 -3.37 -16.08 -16.38
C ILE A 110 -3.00 -16.47 -14.96
N ASN A 111 -3.40 -17.68 -14.55
CA ASN A 111 -3.07 -18.22 -13.24
C ASN A 111 -2.05 -19.34 -13.38
N ASP A 112 -0.81 -19.05 -13.02
CA ASP A 112 0.24 -20.05 -12.80
C ASP A 112 0.61 -20.04 -11.31
N LYS A 113 0.65 -21.21 -10.68
CA LYS A 113 0.95 -21.38 -9.25
C LYS A 113 2.39 -20.98 -8.88
N HIS A 114 3.26 -20.79 -9.85
CA HIS A 114 4.65 -20.34 -9.67
C HIS A 114 4.80 -18.84 -9.92
N CYS A 115 3.71 -18.13 -10.23
CA CYS A 115 3.73 -16.69 -10.45
C CYS A 115 3.11 -15.95 -9.26
N PHE A 116 3.75 -14.83 -8.92
CA PHE A 116 3.21 -13.83 -8.03
C PHE A 116 3.49 -12.46 -8.64
N GLU A 117 2.73 -11.45 -8.25
CA GLU A 117 2.92 -10.10 -8.75
C GLU A 117 2.70 -9.09 -7.63
N MET A 118 3.60 -8.11 -7.52
CA MET A 118 3.47 -7.01 -6.58
C MET A 118 3.12 -5.74 -7.33
N TYR A 119 1.88 -5.30 -7.16
CA TYR A 119 1.35 -4.12 -7.81
C TYR A 119 1.55 -2.87 -6.98
N GLY A 120 1.85 -1.76 -7.65
CA GLY A 120 1.75 -0.41 -7.09
C GLY A 120 0.42 0.23 -7.46
N TYR A 121 -0.39 0.56 -6.47
CA TYR A 121 -1.67 1.23 -6.66
C TYR A 121 -1.52 2.72 -6.43
N ASP A 122 -2.00 3.51 -7.39
CA ASP A 122 -2.06 4.97 -7.29
C ASP A 122 -3.52 5.39 -7.06
N VAL A 123 -3.78 5.95 -5.87
CA VAL A 123 -5.13 6.32 -5.44
C VAL A 123 -5.17 7.81 -5.08
N MET A 124 -6.20 8.50 -5.54
CA MET A 124 -6.46 9.89 -5.17
C MET A 124 -7.66 9.98 -4.23
N ILE A 125 -7.65 10.94 -3.30
CA ILE A 125 -8.77 11.20 -2.40
C ILE A 125 -9.38 12.56 -2.76
N ASP A 126 -10.69 12.60 -2.97
CA ASP A 126 -11.40 13.85 -3.23
C ASP A 126 -11.79 14.62 -1.96
N ASP A 127 -12.44 15.76 -2.13
CA ASP A 127 -12.89 16.63 -1.05
C ASP A 127 -13.99 16.02 -0.15
N ASN A 128 -14.70 15.01 -0.64
CA ASN A 128 -15.69 14.23 0.11
C ASN A 128 -15.08 13.01 0.83
N LEU A 129 -13.75 12.89 0.80
CA LEU A 129 -13.02 11.72 1.30
C LEU A 129 -13.44 10.43 0.60
N LYS A 130 -13.70 10.49 -0.71
CA LYS A 130 -13.89 9.29 -1.53
C LYS A 130 -12.58 8.95 -2.24
N PRO A 131 -12.14 7.67 -2.19
CA PRO A 131 -10.96 7.22 -2.92
C PRO A 131 -11.29 6.90 -4.38
N TRP A 132 -10.36 7.25 -5.26
CA TRP A 132 -10.43 7.03 -6.70
C TRP A 132 -9.16 6.33 -7.18
N LEU A 133 -9.32 5.16 -7.82
CA LEU A 133 -8.21 4.48 -8.49
C LEU A 133 -7.79 5.30 -9.72
N ILE A 134 -6.50 5.60 -9.82
CA ILE A 134 -5.93 6.34 -10.95
C ILE A 134 -5.20 5.38 -11.89
N GLU A 135 -4.28 4.58 -11.35
CA GLU A 135 -3.55 3.58 -12.13
C GLU A 135 -3.09 2.41 -11.26
N VAL A 136 -2.82 1.28 -11.91
CA VAL A 136 -2.20 0.09 -11.32
C VAL A 136 -0.90 -0.18 -12.08
N ASN A 137 0.21 -0.19 -11.36
CA ASN A 137 1.54 -0.42 -11.88
C ASN A 137 1.96 -1.87 -11.62
N SER A 138 2.24 -2.65 -12.68
CA SER A 138 2.80 -4.01 -12.57
C SER A 138 4.31 -4.03 -12.24
N SER A 139 4.98 -2.88 -12.22
CA SER A 139 6.39 -2.78 -11.86
C SER A 139 6.63 -1.50 -11.06
N PRO A 140 6.13 -1.43 -9.81
CA PRO A 140 6.31 -0.25 -8.99
C PRO A 140 7.81 0.03 -8.74
N SER A 141 8.22 1.29 -8.85
CA SER A 141 9.62 1.67 -8.63
C SER A 141 10.11 1.31 -7.22
N ILE A 142 11.19 0.54 -7.15
CA ILE A 142 11.85 0.13 -5.90
C ILE A 142 13.09 0.99 -5.58
N THR A 143 13.42 1.97 -6.41
CA THR A 143 14.54 2.90 -6.17
C THR A 143 14.31 3.72 -4.89
N ALA A 144 15.25 3.67 -3.94
CA ALA A 144 15.18 4.45 -2.71
C ALA A 144 15.93 5.78 -2.86
N ASP A 145 15.21 6.90 -2.77
CA ASP A 145 15.80 8.25 -2.83
C ASP A 145 16.16 8.80 -1.45
N THR A 146 15.59 8.22 -0.38
CA THR A 146 15.76 8.65 1.03
C THR A 146 15.91 7.44 1.96
N PRO A 147 16.49 7.59 3.17
CA PRO A 147 16.55 6.49 4.14
C PRO A 147 15.18 5.90 4.48
N THR A 148 14.14 6.73 4.61
CA THR A 148 12.77 6.28 4.86
C THR A 148 12.20 5.49 3.68
N ASP A 149 12.48 5.90 2.43
CA ASP A 149 12.10 5.12 1.25
C ASP A 149 12.84 3.77 1.23
N TYR A 150 14.12 3.75 1.64
CA TYR A 150 14.91 2.52 1.72
C TYR A 150 14.33 1.55 2.74
N GLU A 151 14.08 1.99 3.97
CA GLU A 151 13.50 1.16 5.03
C GLU A 151 12.14 0.57 4.62
N LEU A 152 11.28 1.40 4.02
CA LEU A 152 9.98 0.96 3.52
C LEU A 152 10.12 -0.14 2.47
N LYS A 153 10.95 0.11 1.45
CA LYS A 153 11.06 -0.76 0.26
C LYS A 153 11.86 -2.01 0.53
N PHE A 154 12.88 -1.93 1.36
CA PHE A 154 13.61 -3.10 1.85
C PHE A 154 12.67 -4.01 2.64
N GLY A 155 11.93 -3.46 3.62
CA GLY A 155 10.97 -4.24 4.39
C GLY A 155 9.86 -4.84 3.53
N LEU A 156 9.36 -4.08 2.55
CA LEU A 156 8.37 -4.55 1.58
C LEU A 156 8.87 -5.79 0.83
N LEU A 157 10.06 -5.73 0.24
CA LEU A 157 10.62 -6.85 -0.51
C LEU A 157 10.94 -8.06 0.37
N ASP A 158 11.53 -7.82 1.55
CA ASP A 158 11.85 -8.88 2.52
C ASP A 158 10.58 -9.61 2.97
N ASP A 159 9.48 -8.88 3.18
CA ASP A 159 8.18 -9.48 3.50
C ASP A 159 7.56 -10.22 2.29
N VAL A 160 7.72 -9.72 1.06
CA VAL A 160 7.30 -10.45 -0.15
C VAL A 160 7.99 -11.81 -0.20
N TYR A 161 9.33 -11.85 -0.07
CA TYR A 161 10.06 -13.12 -0.10
C TYR A 161 9.66 -14.08 1.02
N THR A 162 9.32 -13.52 2.19
CA THR A 162 8.80 -14.31 3.30
C THR A 162 7.43 -14.92 2.97
N ILE A 163 6.51 -14.17 2.34
CA ILE A 163 5.18 -14.67 1.93
C ILE A 163 5.29 -15.74 0.84
N ILE A 164 6.16 -15.53 -0.15
CA ILE A 164 6.38 -16.51 -1.23
C ILE A 164 7.02 -17.80 -0.70
N ASP A 165 7.62 -17.74 0.48
CA ASP A 165 8.17 -18.89 1.19
C ASP A 165 9.20 -19.66 0.36
N VAL A 166 10.11 -18.94 -0.31
CA VAL A 166 11.15 -19.52 -1.19
C VAL A 166 12.03 -20.52 -0.43
N GLU A 167 12.21 -20.32 0.88
CA GLU A 167 13.00 -21.19 1.75
C GLU A 167 12.19 -22.34 2.37
N GLY A 168 10.87 -22.42 2.11
CA GLY A 168 9.98 -23.46 2.64
C GLY A 168 9.81 -23.43 4.17
N LYS A 169 10.00 -22.27 4.81
CA LYS A 169 9.93 -22.08 6.26
C LYS A 169 8.50 -21.99 6.78
N LEU A 170 7.54 -21.57 5.96
CA LEU A 170 6.11 -21.51 6.32
C LEU A 170 5.39 -22.83 6.00
N GLY A 171 5.99 -23.70 5.18
CA GLY A 171 5.43 -25.02 4.86
C GLY A 171 4.09 -24.92 4.11
N GLY A 172 3.94 -23.90 3.27
CA GLY A 172 2.70 -23.63 2.53
C GLY A 172 1.55 -23.07 3.37
N VAL A 173 1.79 -22.69 4.62
CA VAL A 173 0.78 -22.06 5.48
C VAL A 173 0.56 -20.61 5.03
N VAL A 174 -0.70 -20.29 4.73
CA VAL A 174 -1.12 -18.91 4.43
C VAL A 174 -1.28 -18.14 5.73
N GLU A 175 -0.28 -17.35 6.07
CA GLU A 175 -0.30 -16.49 7.26
C GLU A 175 -1.17 -15.25 7.03
N PRO A 176 -2.05 -14.86 7.97
CA PRO A 176 -2.91 -13.68 7.84
C PRO A 176 -2.12 -12.37 7.95
N VAL A 177 -0.93 -12.40 8.55
CA VAL A 177 -0.03 -11.25 8.71
C VAL A 177 1.39 -11.71 8.49
N VAL A 178 2.13 -11.06 7.59
CA VAL A 178 3.55 -11.34 7.36
C VAL A 178 4.29 -10.01 7.26
N GLY A 179 5.04 -9.70 8.32
CA GLY A 179 5.71 -8.42 8.46
C GLY A 179 4.72 -7.25 8.35
N GLY A 180 4.89 -6.43 7.32
CA GLY A 180 4.01 -5.31 7.01
C GLY A 180 2.80 -5.64 6.14
N PHE A 181 2.63 -6.87 5.65
CA PHE A 181 1.47 -7.29 4.87
C PHE A 181 0.36 -7.87 5.75
N ASP A 182 -0.90 -7.55 5.41
CA ASP A 182 -2.07 -8.28 5.87
C ASP A 182 -2.74 -8.99 4.70
N LEU A 183 -3.18 -10.22 4.93
CA LEU A 183 -4.05 -10.94 4.01
C LEU A 183 -5.45 -10.33 4.08
N VAL A 184 -5.89 -9.71 2.99
CA VAL A 184 -7.19 -9.02 2.93
C VAL A 184 -8.24 -9.82 2.15
N TYR A 185 -7.79 -10.70 1.27
CA TYR A 185 -8.66 -11.55 0.46
C TYR A 185 -8.01 -12.91 0.24
N ASN A 186 -8.74 -13.99 0.56
CA ASN A 186 -8.32 -15.37 0.32
C ASN A 186 -9.54 -16.19 -0.12
N ASN A 187 -9.77 -16.25 -1.43
CA ASN A 187 -10.99 -16.77 -2.04
C ASN A 187 -12.29 -16.20 -1.46
N GLY A 188 -12.21 -14.98 -0.93
CA GLY A 188 -13.24 -14.30 -0.16
C GLY A 188 -12.64 -13.24 0.75
N PRO A 189 -13.40 -12.22 1.19
CA PRO A 189 -12.89 -11.21 2.10
C PRO A 189 -12.44 -11.82 3.43
N VAL A 190 -11.23 -11.47 3.87
CA VAL A 190 -10.77 -11.83 5.22
C VAL A 190 -11.45 -10.92 6.23
N LYS A 191 -12.09 -11.52 7.24
CA LYS A 191 -12.78 -10.75 8.27
C LYS A 191 -11.75 -10.06 9.18
N PRO A 192 -11.93 -8.77 9.49
CA PRO A 192 -11.09 -8.11 10.48
C PRO A 192 -11.26 -8.78 11.85
N ASP A 193 -10.20 -8.68 12.66
CA ASP A 193 -10.23 -9.14 14.05
C ASP A 193 -11.31 -8.38 14.83
N LYS A 194 -12.18 -9.11 15.55
CA LYS A 194 -13.26 -8.52 16.35
C LYS A 194 -12.74 -7.58 17.44
N ALA A 195 -11.49 -7.75 17.88
CA ALA A 195 -10.86 -6.88 18.85
C ALA A 195 -10.19 -5.64 18.23
N ALA A 196 -10.15 -5.51 16.91
CA ALA A 196 -9.50 -4.39 16.24
C ALA A 196 -10.34 -3.10 16.35
N CYS A 197 -9.68 -1.99 16.68
CA CYS A 197 -10.31 -0.67 16.69
C CYS A 197 -10.55 -0.08 15.29
N TYR A 198 -10.03 -0.72 14.24
CA TYR A 198 -10.06 -0.26 12.87
C TYR A 198 -10.54 -1.40 11.95
N THR A 199 -11.34 -1.06 10.95
CA THR A 199 -11.86 -2.02 9.96
C THR A 199 -10.80 -2.47 8.95
N THR A 200 -9.74 -1.68 8.80
CA THR A 200 -8.53 -2.02 8.04
C THR A 200 -7.26 -1.64 8.80
N ARG A 201 -6.20 -2.40 8.57
CA ARG A 201 -4.86 -2.13 9.12
C ARG A 201 -4.01 -1.27 8.20
N LEU A 202 -4.53 -0.87 7.04
CA LEU A 202 -3.86 0.05 6.13
C LEU A 202 -3.53 1.38 6.86
N GLY A 203 -2.27 1.80 6.80
CA GLY A 203 -1.75 2.98 7.47
C GLY A 203 -1.63 2.86 9.00
N CYS A 204 -1.88 1.69 9.60
CA CYS A 204 -1.68 1.46 11.03
C CYS A 204 -0.21 1.14 11.34
N TYR A 205 0.19 1.36 12.60
CA TYR A 205 1.50 0.94 13.08
C TYR A 205 1.58 -0.59 13.20
N GLU A 206 2.74 -1.15 12.88
CA GLU A 206 3.10 -2.55 13.16
C GLU A 206 4.57 -2.61 13.57
N ASP A 207 4.88 -3.42 14.59
CA ASP A 207 6.26 -3.75 14.93
C ASP A 207 6.68 -4.94 14.07
N ARG A 208 6.99 -4.65 12.80
CA ARG A 208 7.35 -5.63 11.75
C ARG A 208 8.36 -6.66 12.24
N VAL A 209 9.44 -6.21 12.88
CA VAL A 209 10.52 -7.08 13.34
C VAL A 209 10.04 -8.03 14.43
N ARG A 210 9.25 -7.52 15.39
CA ARG A 210 8.67 -8.37 16.44
C ARG A 210 7.64 -9.35 15.89
N GLN A 211 6.84 -8.93 14.92
CA GLN A 211 5.85 -9.77 14.25
C GLN A 211 6.54 -10.96 13.55
N LEU A 212 7.52 -10.69 12.70
CA LEU A 212 8.27 -11.73 11.96
C LEU A 212 8.98 -12.69 12.91
N LYS A 213 9.63 -12.17 13.96
CA LYS A 213 10.29 -13.01 14.99
C LYS A 213 9.31 -13.97 15.67
N LYS A 214 8.10 -13.50 16.02
CA LYS A 214 7.07 -14.35 16.63
C LYS A 214 6.59 -15.42 15.64
N MET A 215 6.34 -15.04 14.40
CA MET A 215 5.87 -15.94 13.33
C MET A 215 6.92 -17.04 13.05
N HIS A 216 8.18 -16.67 12.80
CA HIS A 216 9.25 -17.65 12.56
C HIS A 216 9.46 -18.58 13.75
N LYS A 217 9.38 -18.08 15.00
CA LYS A 217 9.45 -18.93 16.20
C LYS A 217 8.30 -19.92 16.28
N HIS A 218 7.10 -19.55 15.83
CA HIS A 218 5.95 -20.44 15.78
C HIS A 218 6.14 -21.55 14.75
N HIS A 219 6.58 -21.22 13.53
CA HIS A 219 6.84 -22.21 12.47
C HIS A 219 8.02 -23.13 12.76
N ALA A 220 9.12 -22.61 13.30
CA ALA A 220 10.26 -23.43 13.71
C ALA A 220 9.87 -24.51 14.73
N LYS A 221 8.90 -24.21 15.61
CA LYS A 221 8.35 -25.23 16.54
C LYS A 221 7.50 -26.28 15.83
N ARG A 222 6.75 -25.91 14.79
CA ARG A 222 5.92 -26.84 14.00
C ARG A 222 6.75 -27.80 13.16
N VAL A 223 7.88 -27.35 12.62
CA VAL A 223 8.80 -28.19 11.82
C VAL A 223 9.60 -29.15 12.72
N ALA A 224 9.80 -28.79 13.99
CA ALA A 224 10.53 -29.62 14.95
C ALA A 224 9.69 -30.73 15.62
N THR A 225 8.37 -30.75 15.39
CA THR A 225 7.41 -31.75 15.91
C THR A 225 6.93 -32.66 14.79
#